data_AF-A0A1X7SK73-F1
#
_entry.id   AF-A0A1X7SK73-F1
#
_cell.length_a   1.000
_cell.length_b   1.000
_cell.length_c   1.000
_cell.angle_alpha   90.00
_cell.angle_beta   90.00
_cell.angle_gamma   90.00
#
_symmetry.space_group_name_H-M   'P 1'
#
loop_
_entity.id
_entity.type
_entity.pdbx_description
1 polymer ?
#
loop_
_entity_poly.entity_id
_entity_poly.type
_entity_poly.pdbx_seq_one_letter_code
_entity_poly.pdbx_strand_id
1 'polypeptide(L)'
;MIRRSKLETHLTDNCTKRIVNCQYCKRRGTHQLITSSSHLNECPDLPIQCSNEGCNEKILRCSLASHNEICPKAIVPCEYNTVGCNKKMKREKREKHNEEEITMHLQLATETIKSLQTSLEQKNSLIASNEVFRLNQFAKRKNENEDWYSPGFYTSPGGYKMSLHVYPNGNGIGKGTHVSSFIYFMAGEYDDTLEWPFQGVVTVELLNQLEDKNHKKSTLSYNELAPAEPKQRVKEGTKTHGWGYPEFISHGELEYNPATNCQYLKDNSLYFRVSVKATSKTKPWLMGASRIV
;
A
#
# COMPACT_ATOMS: atom_id res chain seq x y z
N MET A 1 -37.35 43.90 -53.92
CA MET A 1 -36.79 44.90 -54.85
C MET A 1 -36.38 46.13 -54.03
N ILE A 2 -35.09 46.42 -53.90
CA ILE A 2 -34.59 47.60 -53.16
C ILE A 2 -34.37 48.72 -54.19
N ARG A 3 -34.93 49.91 -53.96
CA ARG A 3 -34.69 51.09 -54.82
C ARG A 3 -33.22 51.50 -54.71
N ARG A 4 -32.58 51.83 -55.85
CA ARG A 4 -31.15 52.18 -55.94
C ARG A 4 -30.74 53.31 -54.97
N SER A 5 -31.63 54.28 -54.73
CA SER A 5 -31.44 55.37 -53.76
C SER A 5 -31.44 54.94 -52.29
N LYS A 6 -31.95 53.74 -51.97
CA LYS A 6 -31.97 53.15 -50.62
C LYS A 6 -31.04 51.93 -50.51
N LEU A 7 -30.30 51.60 -51.56
CA LEU A 7 -29.42 50.44 -51.58
C LEU A 7 -28.22 50.63 -50.65
N GLU A 8 -27.64 51.83 -50.63
CA GLU A 8 -26.52 52.16 -49.76
C GLU A 8 -26.90 52.07 -48.28
N THR A 9 -28.00 52.71 -47.88
CA THR A 9 -28.60 52.60 -46.54
C THR A 9 -29.08 51.19 -46.19
N HIS A 10 -29.48 50.39 -47.18
CA HIS A 10 -29.77 48.98 -46.94
C HIS A 10 -28.49 48.20 -46.64
N LEU A 11 -27.45 48.35 -47.47
CA LEU A 11 -26.19 47.62 -47.33
C LEU A 11 -25.43 48.02 -46.05
N THR A 12 -25.53 49.27 -45.62
CA THR A 12 -24.91 49.77 -44.38
C THR A 12 -25.74 49.40 -43.16
N ASP A 13 -27.05 49.69 -43.14
CA ASP A 13 -27.83 49.76 -41.90
C ASP A 13 -28.95 48.71 -41.74
N ASN A 14 -29.41 48.09 -42.83
CA ASN A 14 -30.58 47.20 -42.78
C ASN A 14 -30.35 45.77 -43.28
N CYS A 15 -29.21 45.50 -43.93
CA CYS A 15 -28.92 44.20 -44.53
C CYS A 15 -28.51 43.20 -43.45
N THR A 16 -29.35 42.19 -43.19
CA THR A 16 -29.08 41.12 -42.22
C THR A 16 -27.90 40.23 -42.62
N LYS A 17 -27.55 40.21 -43.90
CA LYS A 17 -26.38 39.51 -44.45
C LYS A 17 -25.11 40.37 -44.51
N ARG A 18 -25.17 41.65 -44.09
CA ARG A 18 -23.97 42.50 -44.03
C ARG A 18 -22.94 41.88 -43.09
N ILE A 19 -21.66 42.07 -43.40
CA ILE A 19 -20.58 41.58 -42.55
C ILE A 19 -20.27 42.61 -41.47
N VAL A 20 -20.37 42.21 -40.20
CA VAL A 20 -20.04 43.01 -39.02
C VAL A 20 -19.04 42.26 -38.15
N ASN A 21 -18.43 42.98 -37.21
CA ASN A 21 -17.63 42.39 -36.14
C ASN A 21 -18.47 42.34 -34.86
N CYS A 22 -18.37 41.25 -34.10
CA CYS A 22 -18.94 41.20 -32.76
C CYS A 22 -18.33 42.30 -31.89
N GLN A 23 -19.17 43.06 -31.18
CA GLN A 23 -18.69 44.14 -30.31
C GLN A 23 -17.81 43.63 -29.16
N TYR A 24 -18.01 42.37 -28.74
CA TYR A 24 -17.28 41.71 -27.67
C TYR A 24 -16.03 40.99 -28.19
N CYS A 25 -16.19 39.86 -28.89
CA CYS A 25 -15.08 39.00 -29.30
C CYS A 25 -14.42 39.37 -30.63
N LYS A 26 -14.86 40.46 -31.26
CA LYS A 26 -14.36 40.96 -32.56
C LYS A 26 -14.46 39.97 -33.73
N ARG A 27 -15.08 38.80 -33.54
CA ARG A 27 -15.33 37.81 -34.60
C ARG A 27 -16.13 38.44 -35.74
N ARG A 28 -15.66 38.25 -36.97
CA ARG A 28 -16.29 38.74 -38.20
C ARG A 28 -17.33 37.75 -38.71
N GLY A 29 -18.51 38.21 -39.09
CA GLY A 29 -19.59 37.36 -39.59
C GLY A 29 -20.79 38.16 -40.12
N THR A 30 -21.83 37.48 -40.61
CA THR A 30 -23.07 38.17 -41.00
C THR A 30 -23.75 38.77 -39.77
N HIS A 31 -24.42 39.92 -39.92
CA HIS A 31 -25.11 40.58 -38.81
C HIS A 31 -26.10 39.64 -38.12
N GLN A 32 -26.88 38.86 -38.89
CA GLN A 32 -27.79 37.84 -38.35
C GLN A 32 -27.09 36.80 -37.47
N LEU A 33 -25.90 36.33 -37.86
CA LEU A 33 -25.13 35.36 -37.06
C LEU A 33 -24.56 36.02 -35.80
N ILE A 34 -23.93 37.19 -35.93
CA ILE A 34 -23.26 37.90 -34.84
C ILE A 34 -24.23 38.37 -33.75
N THR A 35 -25.45 38.77 -34.10
CA THR A 35 -26.47 39.16 -33.11
C THR A 35 -27.39 38.01 -32.67
N SER A 36 -27.17 36.79 -33.19
CA SER A 36 -28.00 35.63 -32.82
C SER A 36 -27.73 35.18 -31.38
N SER A 37 -28.74 34.58 -30.76
CA SER A 37 -28.60 33.89 -29.47
C SER A 37 -27.54 32.78 -29.53
N SER A 38 -27.44 32.07 -30.66
CA SER A 38 -26.43 31.01 -30.85
C SER A 38 -25.00 31.53 -30.67
N HIS A 39 -24.67 32.68 -31.27
CA HIS A 39 -23.37 33.30 -31.07
C HIS A 39 -23.19 33.84 -29.65
N LEU A 40 -24.17 34.59 -29.12
CA LEU A 40 -24.05 35.25 -27.81
C LEU A 40 -23.93 34.22 -26.67
N ASN A 41 -24.59 33.07 -26.76
CA ASN A 41 -24.49 31.99 -25.78
C ASN A 41 -23.10 31.33 -25.73
N GLU A 42 -22.31 31.44 -26.80
CA GLU A 42 -20.97 30.85 -26.91
C GLU A 42 -19.84 31.90 -26.98
N CYS A 43 -20.19 33.19 -27.07
CA CYS A 43 -19.23 34.27 -27.22
C CYS A 43 -18.33 34.36 -25.97
N PRO A 44 -16.99 34.19 -26.11
CA PRO A 44 -16.07 34.09 -24.97
C PRO A 44 -15.95 35.43 -24.21
N ASP A 45 -16.01 36.54 -24.93
CA ASP A 45 -15.81 37.88 -24.36
C ASP A 45 -17.15 38.57 -24.04
N LEU A 46 -18.27 37.85 -24.13
CA LEU A 46 -19.54 38.38 -23.69
C LEU A 46 -19.53 38.48 -22.15
N PRO A 47 -19.77 39.67 -21.56
CA PRO A 47 -19.96 39.80 -20.12
C PRO A 47 -21.26 39.10 -19.71
N ILE A 48 -21.15 38.12 -18.83
CA ILE A 48 -22.25 37.35 -18.28
C ILE A 48 -22.35 37.58 -16.77
N GLN A 49 -23.56 37.44 -16.24
CA GLN A 49 -23.79 37.49 -14.80
C GLN A 49 -23.27 36.20 -14.16
N CYS A 50 -22.58 36.30 -13.03
CA CYS A 50 -22.21 35.12 -12.23
C CYS A 50 -23.45 34.32 -11.84
N SER A 51 -23.39 32.99 -11.95
CA SER A 51 -24.51 32.08 -11.60
C SER A 51 -24.62 31.81 -10.10
N ASN A 52 -23.63 32.20 -9.30
CA ASN A 52 -23.64 31.97 -7.85
C ASN A 52 -24.61 32.95 -7.17
N GLU A 53 -25.55 32.42 -6.38
CA GLU A 53 -26.57 33.22 -5.72
C GLU A 53 -25.96 34.30 -4.81
N GLY A 54 -26.27 35.56 -5.13
CA GLY A 54 -25.80 36.76 -4.42
C GLY A 54 -24.48 37.32 -4.95
N CYS A 55 -23.94 36.80 -6.06
CA CYS A 55 -22.82 37.41 -6.78
C CYS A 55 -23.36 38.29 -7.92
N ASN A 56 -23.17 39.61 -7.78
CA ASN A 56 -23.66 40.60 -8.74
C ASN A 56 -22.60 40.99 -9.81
N GLU A 57 -21.45 40.31 -9.84
CA GLU A 57 -20.37 40.57 -10.78
C GLU A 57 -20.73 40.19 -12.23
N LYS A 58 -20.35 41.06 -13.17
CA LYS A 58 -20.40 40.81 -14.61
C LYS A 58 -19.02 40.39 -15.09
N ILE A 59 -18.87 39.13 -15.49
CA ILE A 59 -17.59 38.50 -15.78
C ILE A 59 -17.60 38.08 -17.24
N LEU A 60 -16.46 38.20 -17.93
CA LEU A 60 -16.34 37.64 -19.29
C LEU A 60 -16.55 36.12 -19.22
N ARG A 61 -17.29 35.54 -20.17
CA ARG A 61 -17.56 34.10 -20.20
C ARG A 61 -16.28 33.27 -20.12
N CYS A 62 -15.21 33.68 -20.80
CA CYS A 62 -13.91 33.04 -20.76
C CYS A 62 -13.25 33.05 -19.36
N SER A 63 -13.55 34.05 -18.53
CA SER A 63 -13.02 34.20 -17.17
C SER A 63 -13.95 33.63 -16.09
N LEU A 64 -15.09 33.03 -16.45
CA LEU A 64 -16.03 32.49 -15.47
C LEU A 64 -15.42 31.35 -14.64
N ALA A 65 -14.61 30.48 -15.27
CA ALA A 65 -13.96 29.37 -14.59
C ALA A 65 -13.01 29.86 -13.49
N SER A 66 -12.10 30.79 -13.81
CA SER A 66 -11.17 31.36 -12.84
C SER A 66 -11.87 32.20 -11.78
N HIS A 67 -12.93 32.92 -12.13
CA HIS A 67 -13.76 33.61 -11.13
C HIS A 67 -14.36 32.62 -10.12
N ASN A 68 -14.91 31.48 -10.56
CA ASN A 68 -15.53 30.50 -9.66
C ASN A 68 -14.55 29.93 -8.63
N GLU A 69 -13.25 29.87 -8.96
CA GLU A 69 -12.20 29.45 -8.02
C GLU A 69 -12.00 30.41 -6.85
N ILE A 70 -12.38 31.68 -7.00
CA ILE A 70 -12.22 32.73 -5.97
C ILE A 70 -13.54 33.39 -5.55
N CYS A 71 -14.66 33.06 -6.19
CA CYS A 71 -15.95 33.68 -5.94
C CYS A 71 -16.37 33.51 -4.46
N PRO A 72 -16.57 34.61 -3.70
CA PRO A 72 -16.98 34.54 -2.30
C PRO A 72 -18.34 33.85 -2.09
N LYS A 73 -19.19 33.89 -3.11
CA LYS A 73 -20.54 33.32 -3.08
C LYS A 73 -20.63 31.88 -3.59
N ALA A 74 -19.55 31.33 -4.14
CA ALA A 74 -19.52 29.94 -4.60
C ALA A 74 -19.72 28.99 -3.41
N ILE A 75 -20.51 27.93 -3.62
CA ILE A 75 -20.69 26.86 -2.65
C ILE A 75 -19.50 25.90 -2.73
N VAL A 76 -18.71 25.87 -1.66
CA VAL A 76 -17.50 25.05 -1.54
C VAL A 76 -17.65 24.07 -0.36
N PRO A 77 -17.02 22.89 -0.42
CA PRO A 77 -16.91 22.02 0.73
C PRO A 77 -16.00 22.63 1.81
N CYS A 78 -16.14 22.13 3.03
CA CYS A 78 -15.20 22.36 4.13
C CYS A 78 -13.78 21.89 3.72
N GLU A 79 -12.73 22.54 4.23
CA GLU A 79 -11.35 22.12 4.01
C GLU A 79 -11.04 20.75 4.66
N TYR A 80 -11.77 20.39 5.72
CA TYR A 80 -11.69 19.11 6.41
C TYR A 80 -12.59 18.02 5.80
N ASN A 81 -13.09 18.20 4.57
CA ASN A 81 -13.93 17.20 3.90
C ASN A 81 -13.23 15.85 3.70
N THR A 82 -11.92 15.85 3.50
CA THR A 82 -11.10 14.62 3.34
C THR A 82 -10.95 13.82 4.64
N VAL A 83 -11.16 14.45 5.80
CA VAL A 83 -11.08 13.83 7.13
C VAL A 83 -12.47 13.61 7.76
N GLY A 84 -13.55 13.87 7.03
CA GLY A 84 -14.92 13.50 7.43
C GLY A 84 -15.93 14.65 7.56
N CYS A 85 -15.53 15.91 7.39
CA CYS A 85 -16.49 17.02 7.49
C CYS A 85 -17.26 17.25 6.17
N ASN A 86 -18.51 16.79 6.10
CA ASN A 86 -19.33 16.85 4.87
C ASN A 86 -20.04 18.21 4.61
N LYS A 87 -19.67 19.27 5.34
CA LYS A 87 -20.37 20.56 5.23
C LYS A 87 -20.04 21.25 3.90
N LYS A 88 -21.06 21.82 3.24
CA LYS A 88 -20.93 22.72 2.10
C LYS A 88 -21.50 24.09 2.46
N MET A 89 -20.83 25.16 2.04
CA MET A 89 -21.17 26.54 2.41
C MET A 89 -20.67 27.54 1.37
N LYS A 90 -21.13 28.80 1.45
CA LYS A 90 -20.51 29.88 0.65
C LYS A 90 -19.06 30.08 1.09
N ARG A 91 -18.15 30.30 0.15
CA ARG A 91 -16.72 30.48 0.41
C ARG A 91 -16.44 31.53 1.49
N GLU A 92 -17.16 32.66 1.46
CA GLU A 92 -17.05 33.73 2.46
C GLU A 92 -17.41 33.32 3.89
N LYS A 93 -18.17 32.23 4.06
CA LYS A 93 -18.58 31.71 5.39
C LYS A 93 -17.68 30.57 5.87
N ARG A 94 -16.72 30.12 5.07
CA ARG A 94 -15.92 28.94 5.37
C ARG A 94 -15.01 29.17 6.58
N GLU A 95 -14.34 30.31 6.67
CA GLU A 95 -13.47 30.65 7.79
C GLU A 95 -14.23 30.63 9.12
N LYS A 96 -15.40 31.30 9.16
CA LYS A 96 -16.28 31.28 10.33
C LYS A 96 -16.69 29.86 10.74
N HIS A 97 -17.05 29.00 9.79
CA HIS A 97 -17.35 27.59 10.09
C HIS A 97 -16.15 26.84 10.66
N ASN A 98 -14.95 27.06 10.11
CA ASN A 98 -13.73 26.42 10.61
C ASN A 98 -13.40 26.84 12.05
N GLU A 99 -13.65 28.11 12.40
CA GLU A 99 -13.46 28.61 13.76
C GLU A 99 -14.49 28.06 14.74
N GLU A 100 -15.78 28.04 14.36
CA GLU A 100 -16.87 27.57 15.22
C GLU A 100 -16.82 26.05 15.47
N GLU A 101 -16.34 25.28 14.49
CA GLU A 101 -16.35 23.81 14.51
C GLU A 101 -14.96 23.19 14.73
N ILE A 102 -13.96 23.97 15.17
CA ILE A 102 -12.56 23.52 15.30
C ILE A 102 -12.41 22.28 16.20
N THR A 103 -13.20 22.19 17.27
CA THR A 103 -13.19 21.04 18.18
C THR A 103 -13.65 19.77 17.48
N MET A 104 -14.70 19.85 16.65
CA MET A 104 -15.18 18.74 15.84
C MET A 104 -14.14 18.34 14.79
N HIS A 105 -13.53 19.31 14.10
CA HIS A 105 -12.47 19.03 13.11
C HIS A 105 -11.25 18.35 13.74
N LEU A 106 -10.85 18.79 14.93
CA LEU A 106 -9.75 18.16 15.68
C LEU A 106 -10.10 16.72 16.08
N GLN A 107 -11.33 16.47 16.56
CA GLN A 107 -11.79 15.11 16.89
C GLN A 107 -11.72 14.19 15.67
N LEU A 108 -12.28 14.61 14.54
CA LEU A 108 -12.21 13.86 13.26
C LEU A 108 -10.76 13.56 12.84
N ALA A 109 -9.86 14.54 12.97
CA ALA A 109 -8.44 14.35 12.69
C ALA A 109 -7.81 13.32 13.65
N THR A 110 -8.10 13.40 14.95
CA THR A 110 -7.57 12.45 15.93
C THR A 110 -8.10 11.03 15.72
N GLU A 111 -9.36 10.86 15.34
CA GLU A 111 -9.94 9.56 15.01
C GLU A 111 -9.31 8.96 13.75
N THR A 112 -9.09 9.78 12.73
CA THR A 112 -8.38 9.37 11.51
C THR A 112 -6.96 8.93 11.84
N ILE A 113 -6.23 9.68 12.67
CA ILE A 113 -4.87 9.32 13.11
C ILE A 113 -4.89 7.99 13.88
N LYS A 114 -5.80 7.81 14.83
CA LYS A 114 -5.95 6.54 15.58
C LYS A 114 -6.22 5.37 14.64
N SER A 115 -7.14 5.53 13.69
CA SER A 115 -7.46 4.51 12.70
C SER A 115 -6.25 4.14 11.82
N LEU A 116 -5.49 5.14 11.38
CA LEU A 116 -4.25 4.93 10.63
C LEU A 116 -3.17 4.24 11.49
N GLN A 117 -3.04 4.62 12.76
CA GLN A 117 -2.13 3.96 13.71
C GLN A 117 -2.51 2.50 13.92
N THR A 118 -3.79 2.19 14.16
CA THR A 118 -4.26 0.80 14.29
C THR A 118 -4.04 0.02 12.99
N SER A 119 -4.27 0.63 11.83
CA SER A 119 -4.02 0.00 10.53
C SER A 119 -2.52 -0.27 10.31
N LEU A 120 -1.65 0.63 10.78
CA LEU A 120 -0.20 0.47 10.73
C LEU A 120 0.27 -0.62 11.70
N GLU A 121 -0.28 -0.68 12.92
CA GLU A 121 -0.01 -1.74 13.89
C GLU A 121 -0.48 -3.11 13.38
N GLN A 122 -1.65 -3.17 12.74
CA GLN A 122 -2.13 -4.38 12.08
C GLN A 122 -1.21 -4.79 10.93
N LYS A 123 -0.78 -3.84 10.08
CA LYS A 123 0.21 -4.11 9.03
C LYS A 123 1.57 -4.52 9.58
N ASN A 124 2.03 -3.94 10.69
CA ASN A 124 3.29 -4.31 11.33
C ASN A 124 3.20 -5.68 12.04
N SER A 125 2.04 -6.04 12.59
CA SER A 125 1.74 -7.41 13.06
C SER A 125 1.74 -8.43 11.91
N LEU A 126 1.49 -7.96 10.68
CA LEU A 126 1.63 -8.74 9.44
C LEU A 126 3.05 -8.73 8.86
N ILE A 127 3.99 -7.92 9.38
CA ILE A 127 5.43 -8.10 9.14
C ILE A 127 5.93 -9.23 10.05
N ALA A 128 5.32 -10.42 9.91
CA ALA A 128 6.11 -11.61 10.03
C ALA A 128 7.06 -11.58 8.84
N SER A 129 8.38 -11.57 9.07
CA SER A 129 9.32 -11.85 7.99
C SER A 129 8.89 -13.17 7.36
N ASN A 130 8.40 -13.10 6.12
CA ASN A 130 7.93 -14.24 5.36
C ASN A 130 8.96 -14.52 4.28
N GLU A 131 9.95 -15.32 4.63
CA GLU A 131 11.02 -15.66 3.71
C GLU A 131 10.68 -16.96 3.01
N VAL A 132 10.76 -16.96 1.67
CA VAL A 132 10.49 -18.15 0.86
C VAL A 132 11.79 -18.63 0.25
N PHE A 133 12.12 -19.89 0.51
CA PHE A 133 13.33 -20.52 0.02
C PHE A 133 13.02 -21.71 -0.87
N ARG A 134 13.82 -21.86 -1.93
CA ARG A 134 13.75 -23.02 -2.82
C ARG A 134 14.92 -23.95 -2.54
N LEU A 135 14.63 -25.18 -2.14
CA LEU A 135 15.57 -26.29 -2.15
C LEU A 135 15.49 -26.95 -3.53
N ASN A 136 16.62 -27.00 -4.23
CA ASN A 136 16.74 -27.65 -5.53
C ASN A 136 17.52 -28.97 -5.43
N GLN A 137 17.41 -29.79 -6.49
CA GLN A 137 18.14 -31.06 -6.60
C GLN A 137 17.81 -32.04 -5.45
N PHE A 138 16.54 -32.09 -5.02
CA PHE A 138 16.10 -32.86 -3.86
C PHE A 138 16.56 -34.33 -3.91
N ALA A 139 16.36 -35.01 -5.04
CA ALA A 139 16.72 -36.42 -5.20
C ALA A 139 18.23 -36.66 -5.02
N LYS A 140 19.07 -35.79 -5.59
CA LYS A 140 20.53 -35.89 -5.45
C LYS A 140 20.91 -35.75 -3.97
N ARG A 141 20.45 -34.67 -3.33
CA ARG A 141 20.74 -34.37 -1.93
C ARG A 141 20.26 -35.48 -1.00
N LYS A 142 19.06 -36.02 -1.24
CA LYS A 142 18.53 -37.17 -0.49
C LYS A 142 19.44 -38.40 -0.63
N ASN A 143 19.81 -38.77 -1.86
CA ASN A 143 20.61 -39.97 -2.11
C ASN A 143 22.03 -39.86 -1.57
N GLU A 144 22.63 -38.67 -1.66
CA GLU A 144 24.00 -38.41 -1.18
C GLU A 144 24.07 -38.06 0.32
N ASN A 145 22.92 -37.99 1.02
CA ASN A 145 22.81 -37.47 2.39
C ASN A 145 23.43 -36.06 2.52
N GLU A 146 23.21 -35.22 1.51
CA GLU A 146 23.64 -33.82 1.50
C GLU A 146 22.56 -32.95 2.15
N ASP A 147 22.94 -32.24 3.21
CA ASP A 147 22.05 -31.30 3.87
C ASP A 147 21.89 -30.01 3.05
N TRP A 148 20.89 -29.20 3.38
CA TRP A 148 20.63 -27.95 2.69
C TRP A 148 20.35 -26.80 3.67
N TYR A 149 21.02 -25.67 3.46
CA TYR A 149 20.85 -24.46 4.25
C TYR A 149 20.23 -23.36 3.40
N SER A 150 19.27 -22.64 3.97
CA SER A 150 18.84 -21.36 3.41
C SER A 150 19.94 -20.31 3.58
N PRO A 151 19.93 -19.26 2.74
CA PRO A 151 20.61 -18.02 3.10
C PRO A 151 20.18 -17.54 4.49
N GLY A 152 21.07 -16.82 5.17
CA GLY A 152 20.73 -16.15 6.42
C GLY A 152 19.72 -15.02 6.17
N PHE A 153 18.67 -14.95 6.98
CA PHE A 153 17.62 -13.94 6.88
C PHE A 153 17.34 -13.31 8.25
N TYR A 154 16.74 -12.12 8.23
CA TYR A 154 16.43 -11.38 9.46
C TYR A 154 14.95 -11.52 9.83
N THR A 155 14.66 -11.63 11.13
CA THR A 155 13.28 -11.73 11.62
C THR A 155 12.45 -10.47 11.35
N SER A 156 13.12 -9.32 11.21
CA SER A 156 12.60 -7.99 10.91
C SER A 156 13.78 -7.07 10.54
N PRO A 157 13.56 -5.87 9.98
CA PRO A 157 14.61 -4.85 9.93
C PRO A 157 15.20 -4.63 11.33
N GLY A 158 16.53 -4.73 11.49
CA GLY A 158 17.19 -4.64 12.80
C GLY A 158 16.99 -5.85 13.73
N GLY A 159 16.40 -6.95 13.24
CA GLY A 159 16.04 -8.12 14.05
C GLY A 159 17.12 -9.20 14.16
N TYR A 160 16.74 -10.37 14.68
CA TYR A 160 17.62 -11.53 14.83
C TYR A 160 17.95 -12.14 13.47
N LYS A 161 19.15 -12.69 13.31
CA LYS A 161 19.55 -13.42 12.10
C LYS A 161 19.33 -14.93 12.28
N MET A 162 18.67 -15.56 11.31
CA MET A 162 18.30 -16.98 11.32
C MET A 162 18.63 -17.65 9.98
N SER A 163 18.67 -18.97 9.97
CA SER A 163 18.64 -19.80 8.76
C SER A 163 17.78 -21.05 8.97
N LEU A 164 17.22 -21.56 7.87
CA LEU A 164 16.53 -22.84 7.81
C LEU A 164 17.52 -23.91 7.35
N HIS A 165 17.60 -25.00 8.09
CA HIS A 165 18.39 -26.17 7.76
C HIS A 165 17.46 -27.35 7.50
N VAL A 166 17.57 -27.94 6.31
CA VAL A 166 16.76 -29.07 5.85
C VAL A 166 17.66 -30.26 5.60
N TYR A 167 17.24 -31.42 6.10
CA TYR A 167 17.87 -32.72 5.82
C TYR A 167 16.95 -33.48 4.86
N PRO A 168 17.24 -33.52 3.55
CA PRO A 168 16.37 -34.18 2.56
C PRO A 168 16.17 -35.66 2.83
N ASN A 169 17.20 -36.35 3.33
CA ASN A 169 17.10 -37.75 3.75
C ASN A 169 16.79 -37.92 5.25
N GLY A 170 16.42 -36.85 5.94
CA GLY A 170 16.07 -36.87 7.34
C GLY A 170 17.27 -36.98 8.29
N ASN A 171 17.02 -36.63 9.55
CA ASN A 171 18.00 -36.64 10.64
C ASN A 171 17.40 -37.29 11.89
N GLY A 172 18.25 -37.89 12.73
CA GLY A 172 17.82 -38.58 13.95
C GLY A 172 16.78 -39.67 13.65
N ILE A 173 15.64 -39.62 14.36
CA ILE A 173 14.55 -40.60 14.21
C ILE A 173 13.86 -40.57 12.85
N GLY A 174 13.91 -39.44 12.12
CA GLY A 174 13.33 -39.32 10.78
C GLY A 174 14.26 -39.72 9.64
N LYS A 175 15.49 -40.17 9.96
CA LYS A 175 16.50 -40.50 8.95
C LYS A 175 16.05 -41.67 8.06
N GLY A 176 16.15 -41.48 6.76
CA GLY A 176 15.76 -42.42 5.70
C GLY A 176 14.27 -42.46 5.39
N THR A 177 13.41 -41.82 6.20
CA THR A 177 11.95 -41.94 6.11
C THR A 177 11.24 -40.59 5.92
N HIS A 178 11.83 -39.50 6.43
CA HIS A 178 11.24 -38.17 6.43
C HIS A 178 12.23 -37.14 5.88
N VAL A 179 11.70 -35.98 5.48
CA VAL A 179 12.46 -34.74 5.43
C VAL A 179 12.44 -34.13 6.83
N SER A 180 13.59 -33.70 7.34
CA SER A 180 13.67 -32.98 8.62
C SER A 180 13.95 -31.50 8.39
N SER A 181 13.43 -30.64 9.27
CA SER A 181 13.62 -29.19 9.18
C SER A 181 13.94 -28.58 10.55
N PHE A 182 14.93 -27.71 10.61
CA PHE A 182 15.40 -27.05 11.83
C PHE A 182 15.71 -25.58 11.58
N ILE A 183 15.42 -24.73 12.56
CA ILE A 183 15.78 -23.32 12.58
C ILE A 183 17.05 -23.14 13.40
N TYR A 184 17.99 -22.39 12.83
CA TYR A 184 19.25 -22.05 13.46
C TYR A 184 19.34 -20.53 13.60
N PHE A 185 19.84 -20.07 14.75
CA PHE A 185 20.29 -18.68 14.89
C PHE A 185 21.69 -18.52 14.32
N MET A 186 21.98 -17.33 13.83
CA MET A 186 23.27 -16.91 13.33
C MET A 186 23.71 -15.65 14.07
N ALA A 187 25.02 -15.40 14.13
CA ALA A 187 25.52 -14.11 14.61
C ALA A 187 24.97 -12.99 13.72
N GLY A 188 24.22 -12.07 14.33
CA GLY A 188 23.59 -10.93 13.68
C GLY A 188 24.30 -9.63 14.01
N GLU A 189 24.21 -8.66 13.11
CA GLU A 189 24.78 -7.31 13.30
C GLU A 189 24.12 -6.56 14.48
N TYR A 190 22.85 -6.89 14.77
CA TYR A 190 22.04 -6.19 15.77
C TYR A 190 22.02 -6.89 17.14
N ASP A 191 22.74 -8.00 17.30
CA ASP A 191 22.65 -8.87 18.48
C ASP A 191 22.91 -8.16 19.82
N ASP A 192 23.71 -7.09 19.82
CA ASP A 192 23.98 -6.27 21.02
C ASP A 192 22.79 -5.43 21.47
N THR A 193 21.93 -5.03 20.53
CA THR A 193 20.73 -4.21 20.79
C THR A 193 19.50 -5.05 21.12
N LEU A 194 19.53 -6.32 20.74
CA LEU A 194 18.44 -7.27 20.92
C LEU A 194 18.48 -7.90 22.31
N GLU A 195 17.29 -8.24 22.80
CA GLU A 195 17.13 -9.03 24.02
C GLU A 195 17.44 -10.50 23.75
N TRP A 196 18.03 -11.17 24.71
CA TRP A 196 18.30 -12.61 24.66
C TRP A 196 17.92 -13.24 26.01
N PRO A 197 17.43 -14.48 26.03
CA PRO A 197 17.19 -15.38 24.89
C PRO A 197 16.04 -14.94 23.98
N PHE A 198 16.04 -15.39 22.72
CA PHE A 198 14.94 -15.11 21.80
C PHE A 198 13.61 -15.63 22.34
N GLN A 199 12.57 -14.79 22.24
CA GLN A 199 11.19 -15.15 22.52
C GLN A 199 10.32 -14.85 21.30
N GLY A 200 9.46 -15.80 20.95
CA GLY A 200 8.54 -15.65 19.83
C GLY A 200 8.10 -16.98 19.24
N VAL A 201 7.48 -16.90 18.07
CA VAL A 201 6.99 -18.06 17.34
C VAL A 201 7.60 -18.07 15.94
N VAL A 202 8.22 -19.19 15.58
CA VAL A 202 8.71 -19.43 14.21
C VAL A 202 7.85 -20.51 13.57
N THR A 203 7.29 -20.21 12.41
CA THR A 203 6.51 -21.17 11.63
C THR A 203 7.32 -21.56 10.40
N VAL A 204 7.44 -22.87 10.15
CA VAL A 204 7.99 -23.42 8.92
C VAL A 204 6.85 -24.08 8.14
N GLU A 205 6.68 -23.67 6.90
CA GLU A 205 5.68 -24.23 5.98
C GLU A 205 6.37 -24.82 4.76
N LEU A 206 6.04 -26.05 4.40
CA LEU A 206 6.36 -26.61 3.09
C LEU A 206 5.19 -26.37 2.16
N LEU A 207 5.45 -25.62 1.10
CA LEU A 207 4.41 -25.09 0.23
C LEU A 207 3.91 -26.17 -0.73
N ASN A 208 2.61 -26.46 -0.65
CA ASN A 208 1.88 -27.15 -1.71
C ASN A 208 1.99 -26.36 -3.03
N GLN A 209 2.51 -27.01 -4.07
CA GLN A 209 2.76 -26.41 -5.38
C GLN A 209 1.55 -26.48 -6.33
N LEU A 210 0.38 -26.89 -5.82
CA LEU A 210 -0.91 -26.81 -6.50
C LEU A 210 -1.67 -25.50 -6.21
N GLU A 211 -1.05 -24.56 -5.49
CA GLU A 211 -1.57 -23.20 -5.20
C GLU A 211 -2.90 -23.14 -4.42
N ASP A 212 -3.35 -24.25 -3.84
CA ASP A 212 -4.61 -24.37 -3.09
C ASP A 212 -4.53 -23.98 -1.60
N LYS A 213 -3.35 -23.53 -1.15
CA LYS A 213 -3.00 -23.14 0.23
C LYS A 213 -2.95 -24.28 1.26
N ASN A 214 -3.08 -25.55 0.86
CA ASN A 214 -2.93 -26.72 1.75
C ASN A 214 -1.46 -27.03 2.05
N HIS A 215 -0.73 -26.07 2.61
CA HIS A 215 0.68 -26.22 2.95
C HIS A 215 0.87 -27.06 4.23
N LYS A 216 1.95 -27.85 4.29
CA LYS A 216 2.33 -28.55 5.52
C LYS A 216 2.99 -27.54 6.46
N LYS A 217 2.44 -27.38 7.66
CA LYS A 217 2.87 -26.38 8.64
C LYS A 217 3.40 -27.01 9.91
N SER A 218 4.46 -26.45 10.47
CA SER A 218 4.91 -26.74 11.84
C SER A 218 5.39 -25.48 12.53
N THR A 219 5.21 -25.41 13.86
CA THR A 219 5.35 -24.18 14.63
C THR A 219 6.23 -24.41 15.85
N LEU A 220 7.35 -23.69 15.92
CA LEU A 220 8.28 -23.67 17.04
C LEU A 220 7.96 -22.48 17.95
N SER A 221 7.57 -22.78 19.20
CA SER A 221 7.24 -21.76 20.21
C SER A 221 8.42 -21.54 21.14
N TYR A 222 9.18 -20.47 20.93
CA TYR A 222 10.31 -20.08 21.76
C TYR A 222 9.81 -19.31 22.99
N ASN A 223 9.47 -20.06 24.04
CA ASN A 223 9.03 -19.53 25.33
C ASN A 223 9.92 -20.07 26.47
N GLU A 224 9.49 -19.91 27.71
CA GLU A 224 10.23 -20.39 28.90
C GLU A 224 10.38 -21.91 28.93
N LEU A 225 9.42 -22.66 28.35
CA LEU A 225 9.42 -24.12 28.28
C LEU A 225 10.32 -24.66 27.14
N ALA A 226 10.67 -23.82 26.17
CA ALA A 226 11.55 -24.23 25.07
C ALA A 226 12.99 -24.46 25.56
N PRO A 227 13.71 -25.44 24.96
CA PRO A 227 15.11 -25.73 25.32
C PRO A 227 15.96 -24.46 25.31
N ALA A 228 16.88 -24.35 26.28
CA ALA A 228 17.64 -23.12 26.48
C ALA A 228 18.69 -22.87 25.39
N GLU A 229 19.32 -23.92 24.88
CA GLU A 229 20.42 -23.83 23.91
C GLU A 229 20.05 -23.19 22.56
N PRO A 230 18.98 -23.63 21.84
CA PRO A 230 18.65 -23.11 20.51
C PRO A 230 17.99 -21.72 20.51
N LYS A 231 17.97 -21.03 21.65
CA LYS A 231 17.40 -19.67 21.80
C LYS A 231 18.41 -18.64 22.33
N GLN A 232 19.67 -19.02 22.53
CA GLN A 232 20.72 -18.11 22.99
C GLN A 232 21.38 -17.33 21.86
N ARG A 233 22.04 -16.24 22.24
CA ARG A 233 22.88 -15.45 21.35
C ARG A 233 24.00 -16.31 20.77
N VAL A 234 24.19 -16.21 19.47
CA VAL A 234 25.23 -16.93 18.74
C VAL A 234 26.47 -16.04 18.60
N LYS A 235 27.65 -16.60 18.88
CA LYS A 235 28.92 -15.94 18.61
C LYS A 235 29.48 -16.44 17.27
N GLU A 236 30.15 -15.56 16.54
CA GLU A 236 30.80 -15.93 15.28
C GLU A 236 31.81 -17.07 15.51
N GLY A 237 31.80 -18.06 14.62
CA GLY A 237 32.66 -19.25 14.72
C GLY A 237 32.22 -20.32 15.72
N THR A 238 31.09 -20.16 16.41
CA THR A 238 30.57 -21.20 17.33
C THR A 238 29.59 -22.15 16.64
N LYS A 239 29.64 -23.43 17.01
CA LYS A 239 28.64 -24.42 16.58
C LYS A 239 27.31 -24.11 17.28
N THR A 240 26.25 -23.98 16.51
CA THR A 240 24.90 -23.73 17.02
C THR A 240 24.07 -25.00 16.99
N HIS A 241 23.16 -25.14 17.95
CA HIS A 241 22.16 -26.20 17.97
C HIS A 241 20.85 -25.65 17.40
N GLY A 242 20.34 -26.27 16.34
CA GLY A 242 19.06 -25.90 15.75
C GLY A 242 17.89 -26.54 16.50
N TRP A 243 16.71 -25.93 16.40
CA TRP A 243 15.48 -26.50 16.92
C TRP A 243 14.46 -26.71 15.80
N GLY A 244 13.77 -27.84 15.82
CA GLY A 244 13.02 -28.29 14.66
C GLY A 244 12.38 -29.65 14.83
N TYR A 245 11.97 -30.21 13.70
CA TYR A 245 11.22 -31.46 13.62
C TYR A 245 12.03 -32.48 12.80
N PRO A 246 12.53 -33.55 13.45
CA PRO A 246 13.13 -34.70 12.77
C PRO A 246 12.18 -35.37 11.77
N GLU A 247 10.89 -35.43 12.09
CA GLU A 247 9.85 -36.04 11.24
C GLU A 247 8.89 -34.96 10.72
N PHE A 248 9.42 -33.97 9.98
CA PHE A 248 8.61 -32.84 9.52
C PHE A 248 7.56 -33.26 8.46
N ILE A 249 7.98 -34.04 7.46
CA ILE A 249 7.07 -34.66 6.47
C ILE A 249 7.66 -35.98 5.98
N SER A 250 6.82 -37.02 5.84
CA SER A 250 7.30 -38.31 5.33
C SER A 250 7.66 -38.20 3.84
N HIS A 251 8.60 -39.02 3.37
CA HIS A 251 8.94 -39.04 1.94
C HIS A 251 7.76 -39.45 1.07
N GLY A 252 6.87 -40.31 1.56
CA GLY A 252 5.67 -40.76 0.84
C GLY A 252 4.62 -39.67 0.68
N GLU A 253 4.62 -38.63 1.52
CA GLU A 253 3.68 -37.51 1.42
C GLU A 253 4.16 -36.39 0.48
N LEU A 254 5.39 -36.47 -0.06
CA LEU A 254 5.96 -35.39 -0.89
C LEU A 254 5.36 -35.35 -2.31
N GLU A 255 5.05 -36.51 -2.86
CA GLU A 255 4.48 -36.66 -4.20
C GLU A 255 3.00 -36.23 -4.23
N TYR A 256 2.41 -36.22 -5.43
CA TYR A 256 1.01 -35.85 -5.57
C TYR A 256 0.10 -36.85 -4.86
N ASN A 257 -0.72 -36.36 -3.94
CA ASN A 257 -1.76 -37.12 -3.28
C ASN A 257 -3.14 -36.56 -3.63
N PRO A 258 -3.99 -37.32 -4.38
CA PRO A 258 -5.31 -36.85 -4.79
C PRO A 258 -6.32 -36.73 -3.62
N ALA A 259 -6.12 -37.46 -2.52
CA ALA A 259 -7.03 -37.41 -1.38
C ALA A 259 -6.89 -36.11 -0.56
N THR A 260 -5.66 -35.59 -0.46
CA THR A 260 -5.36 -34.33 0.24
C THR A 260 -5.18 -33.16 -0.70
N ASN A 261 -5.17 -33.41 -2.02
CA ASN A 261 -4.82 -32.45 -3.07
C ASN A 261 -3.47 -31.75 -2.82
N CYS A 262 -2.49 -32.50 -2.32
CA CYS A 262 -1.16 -31.98 -2.03
C CYS A 262 -0.14 -32.48 -3.04
N GLN A 263 0.73 -31.60 -3.52
CA GLN A 263 1.98 -31.93 -4.21
C GLN A 263 3.07 -30.99 -3.73
N TYR A 264 3.99 -31.49 -2.90
CA TYR A 264 5.06 -30.66 -2.34
C TYR A 264 6.33 -30.72 -3.16
N LEU A 265 6.65 -31.88 -3.72
CA LEU A 265 7.80 -32.09 -4.61
C LEU A 265 7.36 -31.99 -6.07
N LYS A 266 7.92 -31.02 -6.78
CA LYS A 266 7.72 -30.80 -8.22
C LYS A 266 9.02 -30.31 -8.82
N ASP A 267 9.36 -30.76 -10.02
CA ASP A 267 10.60 -30.39 -10.73
C ASP A 267 11.86 -30.51 -9.84
N ASN A 268 11.92 -31.62 -9.09
CA ASN A 268 13.00 -31.94 -8.15
C ASN A 268 13.31 -30.81 -7.13
N SER A 269 12.28 -30.04 -6.77
CA SER A 269 12.37 -28.86 -5.92
C SER A 269 11.31 -28.84 -4.82
N LEU A 270 11.67 -28.32 -3.66
CA LEU A 270 10.79 -28.04 -2.53
C LEU A 270 10.83 -26.55 -2.22
N TYR A 271 9.70 -25.98 -1.80
CA TYR A 271 9.61 -24.58 -1.40
C TYR A 271 9.20 -24.48 0.07
N PHE A 272 10.03 -23.81 0.85
CA PHE A 272 9.78 -23.57 2.27
C PHE A 272 9.47 -22.10 2.49
N ARG A 273 8.44 -21.80 3.27
CA ARG A 273 8.18 -20.46 3.80
C ARG A 273 8.45 -20.47 5.30
N VAL A 274 9.25 -19.52 5.76
CA VAL A 274 9.50 -19.30 7.18
C VAL A 274 8.87 -17.97 7.58
N SER A 275 8.04 -18.02 8.62
CA SER A 275 7.36 -16.85 9.18
C SER A 275 7.76 -16.67 10.65
N VAL A 276 8.29 -15.51 11.00
CA VAL A 276 8.72 -15.23 12.38
C VAL A 276 7.87 -14.15 13.04
N LYS A 277 7.37 -14.44 14.23
CA LYS A 277 6.71 -13.47 15.12
C LYS A 277 7.53 -13.35 16.41
N ALA A 278 8.48 -12.43 16.44
CA ALA A 278 9.26 -12.15 17.64
C ALA A 278 8.40 -11.40 18.67
N THR A 279 8.47 -11.79 19.94
CA THR A 279 7.84 -11.09 21.06
C THR A 279 8.84 -10.28 21.87
N SER A 280 10.13 -10.64 21.83
CA SER A 280 11.19 -9.84 22.43
C SER A 280 11.39 -8.53 21.67
N LYS A 281 11.55 -7.44 22.42
CA LYS A 281 11.76 -6.10 21.86
C LYS A 281 13.23 -5.73 21.89
N THR A 282 13.61 -4.68 21.17
CA THR A 282 14.87 -3.97 21.43
C THR A 282 14.94 -3.59 22.90
N LYS A 283 16.12 -3.72 23.50
CA LYS A 283 16.35 -3.39 24.91
C LYS A 283 15.70 -2.04 25.26
N PRO A 284 14.78 -1.98 26.23
CA PRO A 284 13.94 -0.80 26.47
C PRO A 284 14.72 0.50 26.67
N TRP A 285 15.95 0.45 27.19
CA TRP A 285 16.82 1.62 27.40
C TRP A 285 17.53 2.14 26.15
N LEU A 286 17.43 1.45 25.01
CA LEU A 286 17.89 1.94 23.70
C LEU A 286 16.76 2.66 22.94
N MET A 287 15.49 2.44 23.33
CA MET A 287 14.32 3.09 22.76
C MET A 287 14.21 4.54 23.26
N GLY A 288 15.10 5.41 22.76
CA GLY A 288 15.18 6.82 23.16
C GLY A 288 16.52 7.49 22.86
N ALA A 289 17.55 6.71 22.53
CA ALA A 289 18.83 7.24 22.10
C ALA A 289 18.77 7.58 20.60
N SER A 290 18.50 8.84 20.27
CA SER A 290 18.81 9.38 18.95
C SER A 290 20.31 9.24 18.70
N ARG A 291 20.70 8.27 17.87
CA ARG A 291 22.06 7.99 17.38
C ARG A 291 23.13 7.88 18.47
N ILE A 292 23.51 6.65 18.80
CA ILE A 292 24.86 6.39 19.28
C ILE A 292 25.69 6.13 18.01
N VAL A 293 26.56 7.10 17.67
CA VAL A 293 27.56 6.99 16.60
C VAL A 293 28.71 6.12 17.09
#